data_AF-A0A8C6E590-F1
#
_entry.id   AF-A0A8C6E590-F1
#
_cell.length_a   1.000
_cell.length_b   1.000
_cell.length_c   1.000
_cell.angle_alpha   90.00
_cell.angle_beta   90.00
_cell.angle_gamma   90.00
#
_symmetry.space_group_name_H-M   'P 1'
#
loop_
_entity.id
_entity.type
_entity.pdbx_description
1 polymer ?
#
loop_
_entity_poly.entity_id
_entity_poly.type
_entity_poly.pdbx_seq_one_letter_code
_entity_poly.pdbx_strand_id
1 'polypeptide(L)'
;MAAASVTPPSSLDLLQPGFSKTLLGTKLEDKYLCSACGNVLRRPFQAQCGHRYCSACLSSILSSGPQSCAACLHEGIYEEGVSILESSSAFPDNAARREVESLPAVCPSEGCSWKGTLKDYESCHEGHCPFVLTACPACKGLVRLGEKELHLEHECPERSLSCQHCRAPCCPADMKAHHQICPKFPLTCDGCGKKKIAREKFQDHVRACGRCRVPCRFHTVGCPEMVESEKQQEHEAQRLREHLALLLGVLLEAGRPPGDGRPLLSQGEGAWEVSTPTRVPELLQRCEALERKTATFENIVCVLNREVERVAVTAEACGRQHRLDQERIEALSNKVQQLERSIGLKDLAMADLEQKILEMEASTFDGVFVWKISDFSRKRQEAVAGRTPAIFSPAFYTSRYGYKMCLRAYLNGDGTGRGTHLSLFFVLMRGPHDALLRWPFNQKVTLMLLDQNNREHVIDAFRPDVASSSFQRPASDMNIASGCPLFCPVSKMEAKNSYVRDDAIFIKAIVDLTGL
;
A
#
# COMPACT_ATOMS: atom_id res chain seq x y z
N MET A 1 1.37 -45.69 7.45
CA MET A 1 0.08 -44.97 7.60
C MET A 1 0.37 -43.48 7.62
N ALA A 2 0.67 -42.88 6.46
CA ALA A 2 0.99 -41.46 6.35
C ALA A 2 -0.28 -40.71 5.93
N ALA A 3 -0.72 -39.77 6.77
CA ALA A 3 -1.87 -38.91 6.50
C ALA A 3 -1.55 -38.01 5.30
N ALA A 4 -2.37 -38.13 4.25
CA ALA A 4 -2.30 -37.28 3.07
C ALA A 4 -2.83 -35.88 3.43
N SER A 5 -1.92 -34.90 3.55
CA SER A 5 -2.29 -33.48 3.55
C SER A 5 -2.67 -33.06 2.14
N VAL A 6 -3.98 -33.09 1.87
CA VAL A 6 -4.59 -32.47 0.69
C VAL A 6 -4.92 -31.02 1.04
N THR A 7 -4.15 -30.08 0.51
CA THR A 7 -4.59 -28.68 0.32
C THR A 7 -4.78 -28.46 -1.19
N PRO A 8 -5.93 -27.91 -1.64
CA PRO A 8 -6.07 -26.44 -1.84
C PRO A 8 -7.54 -25.91 -1.75
N PRO A 9 -7.88 -24.62 -2.04
CA PRO A 9 -7.08 -23.40 -2.22
C PRO A 9 -7.44 -22.21 -1.29
N SER A 10 -6.51 -21.25 -1.22
CA SER A 10 -6.66 -19.80 -1.03
C SER A 10 -7.64 -19.24 0.03
N SER A 11 -7.07 -18.83 1.17
CA SER A 11 -7.00 -17.41 1.60
C SER A 11 -8.24 -16.53 1.31
N LEU A 12 -9.28 -16.64 2.15
CA LEU A 12 -10.07 -15.54 2.74
C LEU A 12 -11.30 -16.02 3.56
N ASP A 13 -11.68 -17.31 3.49
CA ASP A 13 -13.00 -17.76 3.95
C ASP A 13 -13.08 -18.63 5.22
N LEU A 14 -12.11 -18.58 6.14
CA LEU A 14 -12.19 -19.41 7.37
C LEU A 14 -13.24 -18.93 8.40
N LEU A 15 -13.92 -17.80 8.16
CA LEU A 15 -14.82 -17.17 9.16
C LEU A 15 -16.27 -16.98 8.68
N GLN A 16 -16.66 -17.57 7.54
CA GLN A 16 -18.04 -17.45 7.06
C GLN A 16 -19.01 -18.27 7.94
N PRO A 17 -20.11 -17.67 8.44
CA PRO A 17 -21.15 -18.40 9.16
C PRO A 17 -21.94 -19.35 8.23
N GLY A 18 -22.86 -20.12 8.80
CA GLY A 18 -23.74 -21.02 8.04
C GLY A 18 -24.56 -20.27 6.99
N PHE A 19 -24.90 -20.96 5.89
CA PHE A 19 -25.72 -20.40 4.82
C PHE A 19 -27.12 -20.02 5.31
N SER A 20 -27.64 -18.87 4.87
CA SER A 20 -29.00 -18.44 5.21
C SER A 20 -30.04 -19.50 4.83
N LYS A 21 -31.04 -19.72 5.69
CA LYS A 21 -32.16 -20.63 5.40
C LYS A 21 -32.94 -20.24 4.15
N THR A 22 -32.99 -18.95 3.83
CA THR A 22 -33.68 -18.40 2.65
C THR A 22 -33.03 -18.81 1.33
N LEU A 23 -31.79 -19.32 1.39
CA LEU A 23 -31.07 -19.80 0.22
C LEU A 23 -31.61 -21.14 -0.28
N LEU A 24 -32.27 -21.95 0.56
CA LEU A 24 -32.75 -23.26 0.15
C LEU A 24 -34.00 -23.16 -0.73
N GLY A 25 -33.95 -23.79 -1.90
CA GLY A 25 -35.10 -23.95 -2.80
C GLY A 25 -36.05 -25.09 -2.39
N THR A 26 -35.75 -25.81 -1.31
CA THR A 26 -36.50 -26.98 -0.81
C THR A 26 -36.88 -26.82 0.66
N LYS A 27 -37.75 -27.72 1.15
CA LYS A 27 -38.09 -27.80 2.57
C LYS A 27 -36.82 -28.05 3.39
N LEU A 28 -36.61 -27.20 4.39
CA LEU A 28 -35.49 -27.28 5.33
C LEU A 28 -35.67 -28.49 6.26
N GLU A 29 -34.62 -29.30 6.41
CA GLU A 29 -34.54 -30.36 7.43
C GLU A 29 -33.59 -29.96 8.55
N ASP A 30 -33.98 -30.20 9.80
CA ASP A 30 -33.21 -29.78 10.98
C ASP A 30 -31.80 -30.42 11.03
N LYS A 31 -31.63 -31.59 10.42
CA LYS A 31 -30.34 -32.29 10.33
C LYS A 31 -29.25 -31.51 9.58
N TYR A 32 -29.65 -30.53 8.76
CA TYR A 32 -28.75 -29.66 8.00
C TYR A 32 -28.45 -28.33 8.69
N LEU A 33 -28.97 -28.11 9.91
CA LEU A 33 -28.78 -26.89 10.65
C LEU A 33 -27.60 -26.98 11.61
N CYS A 34 -26.91 -25.85 11.77
CA CYS A 34 -25.87 -25.69 12.75
C CYS A 34 -26.48 -25.53 14.14
N SER A 35 -26.00 -26.33 15.10
CA SER A 35 -26.40 -26.26 16.52
C SER A 35 -26.01 -24.96 17.23
N ALA A 36 -25.24 -24.07 16.59
CA ALA A 36 -24.86 -22.76 17.13
C ALA A 36 -25.57 -21.58 16.44
N CYS A 37 -25.38 -21.39 15.13
CA CYS A 37 -25.98 -20.26 14.41
C CYS A 37 -27.40 -20.54 13.90
N GLY A 38 -27.88 -21.78 13.97
CA GLY A 38 -29.20 -22.18 13.47
C GLY A 38 -29.35 -22.10 11.96
N ASN A 39 -28.32 -21.72 11.20
CA ASN A 39 -28.30 -21.65 9.74
C ASN A 39 -27.86 -22.98 9.11
N VAL A 40 -28.01 -23.10 7.79
CA VAL A 40 -27.60 -24.31 7.05
C VAL A 40 -26.08 -24.47 7.16
N LEU A 41 -25.63 -25.69 7.43
CA LEU A 41 -24.23 -25.98 7.76
C LEU A 41 -23.26 -25.57 6.64
N ARG A 42 -22.30 -24.69 6.95
CA ARG A 42 -21.14 -24.41 6.08
C ARG A 42 -19.91 -25.11 6.63
N ARG A 43 -19.29 -25.97 5.80
CA ARG A 43 -18.13 -26.81 6.16
C ARG A 43 -18.34 -27.50 7.53
N PRO A 44 -19.32 -28.41 7.63
CA PRO A 44 -19.77 -28.97 8.91
C PRO A 44 -18.68 -29.75 9.65
N PHE A 45 -18.66 -29.60 10.96
CA PHE A 45 -17.95 -30.42 11.93
C PHE A 45 -18.96 -31.13 12.82
N GLN A 46 -18.70 -32.40 13.14
CA GLN A 46 -19.48 -33.17 14.09
C GLN A 46 -18.70 -33.27 15.41
N ALA A 47 -19.34 -32.87 16.50
CA ALA A 47 -18.81 -33.04 17.85
C ALA A 47 -18.97 -34.50 18.31
N GLN A 48 -18.26 -34.89 19.38
CA GLN A 48 -18.34 -36.23 19.94
C GLN A 48 -19.76 -36.64 20.38
N CYS A 49 -20.55 -35.68 20.87
CA CYS A 49 -21.97 -35.87 21.20
C CYS A 49 -22.90 -36.02 19.97
N GLY A 50 -22.38 -35.86 18.75
CA GLY A 50 -23.14 -36.02 17.51
C GLY A 50 -23.74 -34.73 16.94
N HIS A 51 -23.77 -33.63 17.69
CA HIS A 51 -24.23 -32.32 17.20
C HIS A 51 -23.28 -31.73 16.15
N ARG A 52 -23.86 -31.02 15.17
CA ARG A 52 -23.13 -30.46 14.02
C ARG A 52 -22.98 -28.95 14.10
N TYR A 53 -21.81 -28.46 13.74
CA TYR A 53 -21.46 -27.05 13.77
C TYR A 53 -20.84 -26.61 12.45
N CYS A 54 -21.07 -25.36 12.04
CA CYS A 54 -20.25 -24.78 10.98
C CYS A 54 -18.81 -24.64 11.49
N SER A 55 -17.83 -24.80 10.61
CA SER A 55 -16.41 -24.65 10.97
C SER A 55 -16.15 -23.33 11.72
N ALA A 56 -16.66 -22.21 11.20
CA ALA A 56 -16.50 -20.90 11.85
C ALA A 56 -17.17 -20.81 13.24
N CYS A 57 -18.38 -21.38 13.38
CA CYS A 57 -19.09 -21.38 14.65
C CYS A 57 -18.37 -22.21 15.70
N LEU A 58 -17.89 -23.40 15.35
CA LEU A 58 -17.14 -24.26 16.26
C LEU A 58 -15.84 -23.58 16.70
N SER A 59 -15.09 -23.01 15.75
CA SER A 59 -13.87 -22.25 16.07
C SER A 59 -14.14 -21.06 16.98
N SER A 60 -15.27 -20.36 16.79
CA SER A 60 -15.68 -19.25 17.66
C SER A 60 -16.08 -19.69 19.07
N ILE A 61 -16.67 -20.87 19.23
CA ILE A 61 -17.03 -21.42 20.55
C ILE A 61 -15.77 -21.84 21.30
N LEU A 62 -14.82 -22.46 20.59
CA LEU A 62 -13.58 -22.99 21.17
C LEU A 62 -12.48 -21.94 21.38
N SER A 63 -12.70 -20.67 20.98
CA SER A 63 -11.70 -19.61 21.13
C SER A 63 -11.31 -19.34 22.58
N SER A 64 -12.19 -19.68 23.52
CA SER A 64 -12.00 -19.52 24.97
C SER A 64 -11.64 -20.83 25.68
N GLY A 65 -11.29 -21.89 24.93
CA GLY A 65 -11.01 -23.24 25.43
C GLY A 65 -12.20 -24.19 25.30
N PRO A 66 -12.11 -25.41 25.87
CA PRO A 66 -13.20 -26.39 25.89
C PRO A 66 -14.50 -25.83 26.47
N GLN A 67 -15.63 -26.10 25.83
CA GLN A 67 -16.95 -25.62 26.25
C GLN A 67 -17.98 -26.75 26.27
N SER A 68 -18.95 -26.69 27.16
CA SER A 68 -20.09 -27.61 27.14
C SER A 68 -20.96 -27.39 25.89
N CYS A 69 -21.41 -28.46 25.26
CA CYS A 69 -22.32 -28.42 24.13
C CYS A 69 -23.69 -27.87 24.57
N ALA A 70 -24.02 -26.64 24.14
CA ALA A 70 -25.30 -26.00 24.45
C ALA A 70 -26.50 -26.78 23.91
N ALA A 71 -26.36 -27.45 22.75
CA ALA A 71 -27.43 -28.26 22.19
C ALA A 71 -27.74 -29.51 23.04
N CYS A 72 -26.73 -30.20 23.58
CA CYS A 72 -26.94 -31.30 24.52
C CYS A 72 -27.67 -30.84 25.79
N LEU A 73 -27.35 -29.64 26.29
CA LEU A 73 -28.03 -29.05 27.45
C LEU A 73 -29.49 -28.72 27.13
N HIS A 74 -29.77 -28.15 25.95
CA HIS A 74 -31.14 -27.83 25.53
C HIS A 74 -31.99 -29.08 25.27
N GLU A 75 -31.39 -30.14 24.74
CA GLU A 75 -32.06 -31.42 24.46
C GLU A 75 -32.17 -32.33 25.69
N GLY A 76 -31.52 -31.98 26.81
CA GLY A 76 -31.53 -32.76 28.04
C GLY A 76 -30.75 -34.07 27.97
N ILE A 77 -29.80 -34.18 27.03
CA ILE A 77 -28.98 -35.39 26.78
C ILE A 77 -27.51 -35.19 27.16
N TYR A 78 -27.23 -34.24 28.04
CA TYR A 78 -25.88 -33.92 28.46
C TYR A 78 -25.22 -35.08 29.21
N GLU A 79 -24.07 -35.51 28.70
CA GLU A 79 -23.22 -36.54 29.31
C GLU A 79 -21.81 -35.98 29.54
N GLU A 80 -21.32 -36.11 30.78
CA GLU A 80 -20.01 -35.61 31.18
C GLU A 80 -18.89 -36.30 30.38
N GLY A 81 -17.98 -35.50 29.82
CA GLY A 81 -16.91 -35.97 28.94
C GLY A 81 -17.29 -36.13 27.46
N VAL A 82 -18.52 -36.56 27.13
CA VAL A 82 -19.00 -36.71 25.73
C VAL A 82 -19.58 -35.40 25.18
N SER A 83 -20.27 -34.64 26.03
CA SER A 83 -20.92 -33.37 25.69
C SER A 83 -20.00 -32.15 25.84
N ILE A 84 -18.69 -32.36 25.91
CA ILE A 84 -17.68 -31.29 25.91
C ILE A 84 -17.17 -31.11 24.48
N LEU A 85 -17.30 -29.89 23.97
CA LEU A 85 -16.75 -29.49 22.68
C LEU A 85 -15.25 -29.22 22.84
N GLU A 86 -14.43 -29.98 22.13
CA GLU A 86 -12.98 -29.79 22.07
C GLU A 86 -12.49 -29.90 20.62
N SER A 87 -11.40 -29.19 20.30
CA SER A 87 -10.79 -29.21 18.96
C SER A 87 -10.24 -30.59 18.58
N SER A 88 -9.90 -31.42 19.56
CA SER A 88 -9.37 -32.78 19.41
C SER A 88 -10.47 -33.81 19.14
N SER A 89 -11.69 -33.58 19.64
CA SER A 89 -12.80 -34.53 19.59
C SER A 89 -13.80 -34.24 18.46
N ALA A 90 -13.82 -33.02 17.94
CA ALA A 90 -14.63 -32.66 16.78
C ALA A 90 -13.90 -32.93 15.46
N PHE A 91 -14.60 -33.52 14.49
CA PHE A 91 -14.04 -33.88 13.19
C PHE A 91 -14.88 -33.32 12.03
N PRO A 92 -14.28 -33.08 10.85
CA PRO A 92 -15.02 -32.66 9.66
C PRO A 92 -16.05 -33.71 9.24
N ASP A 93 -17.32 -33.33 9.15
CA ASP A 93 -18.40 -34.21 8.72
C ASP A 93 -18.54 -34.18 7.19
N ASN A 94 -17.71 -34.99 6.52
CA ASN A 94 -17.71 -35.07 5.07
C ASN A 94 -19.01 -35.64 4.48
N ALA A 95 -19.79 -36.41 5.26
CA ALA A 95 -21.07 -36.94 4.80
C ALA A 95 -22.11 -35.82 4.76
N ALA A 96 -22.30 -35.11 5.88
CA ALA A 96 -23.18 -33.94 5.93
C ALA A 96 -22.75 -32.86 4.93
N ARG A 97 -21.44 -32.66 4.74
CA ARG A 97 -20.92 -31.73 3.74
C ARG A 97 -21.42 -32.05 2.33
N ARG A 98 -21.31 -33.31 1.88
CA ARG A 98 -21.78 -33.71 0.54
C ARG A 98 -23.29 -33.55 0.38
N GLU A 99 -24.06 -33.90 1.41
CA GLU A 99 -25.51 -33.73 1.39
C GLU A 99 -25.88 -32.24 1.28
N VAL A 100 -25.31 -31.39 2.14
CA VAL A 100 -25.60 -29.95 2.14
C VAL A 100 -25.16 -29.29 0.83
N GLU A 101 -23.96 -29.60 0.33
CA GLU A 101 -23.45 -29.07 -0.94
C GLU A 101 -24.38 -29.42 -2.13
N SER A 102 -25.09 -30.54 -2.07
CA SER A 102 -26.02 -30.99 -3.11
C SER A 102 -27.44 -30.39 -3.02
N LEU A 103 -27.76 -29.68 -1.93
CA LEU A 103 -29.10 -29.11 -1.74
C LEU A 103 -29.40 -28.03 -2.79
N PRO A 104 -30.63 -27.98 -3.34
CA PRO A 104 -31.03 -26.92 -4.24
C PRO A 104 -31.00 -25.55 -3.56
N ALA A 105 -30.38 -24.58 -4.23
CA ALA A 105 -30.21 -23.22 -3.77
C ALA A 105 -30.84 -22.21 -4.75
N VAL A 106 -31.45 -21.15 -4.21
CA VAL A 106 -32.04 -20.02 -4.95
C VAL A 106 -31.54 -18.72 -4.32
N CYS A 107 -31.05 -17.80 -5.15
CA CYS A 107 -30.52 -16.54 -4.63
C CYS A 107 -31.60 -15.75 -3.88
N PRO A 108 -31.34 -15.28 -2.64
CA PRO A 108 -32.32 -14.53 -1.86
C PRO A 108 -32.46 -13.06 -2.31
N SER A 109 -31.64 -12.60 -3.27
CA SER A 109 -31.68 -11.22 -3.73
C SER A 109 -32.91 -10.97 -4.60
N GLU A 110 -33.70 -9.95 -4.24
CA GLU A 110 -34.88 -9.52 -5.00
C GLU A 110 -34.52 -9.21 -6.46
N GLY A 111 -35.16 -9.90 -7.40
CA GLY A 111 -34.91 -9.76 -8.84
C GLY A 111 -33.83 -10.69 -9.42
N CYS A 112 -33.11 -11.45 -8.59
CA CYS A 112 -32.18 -12.46 -9.09
C CYS A 112 -32.91 -13.76 -9.46
N SER A 113 -32.72 -14.24 -10.70
CA SER A 113 -33.30 -15.51 -11.18
C SER A 113 -32.39 -16.73 -11.00
N TRP A 114 -31.28 -16.59 -10.29
CA TRP A 114 -30.28 -17.65 -10.15
C TRP A 114 -30.81 -18.82 -9.32
N LYS A 115 -30.58 -20.03 -9.84
CA LYS A 115 -30.89 -21.31 -9.19
C LYS A 115 -29.76 -22.30 -9.47
N GLY A 116 -29.42 -23.13 -8.49
CA GLY A 116 -28.34 -24.11 -8.61
C GLY A 116 -28.28 -25.01 -7.37
N THR A 117 -27.11 -25.55 -7.06
CA THR A 117 -26.84 -26.20 -5.77
C THR A 117 -26.17 -25.24 -4.79
N LEU A 118 -26.15 -25.55 -3.48
CA LEU A 118 -25.39 -24.76 -2.50
C LEU A 118 -23.89 -24.67 -2.84
N LYS A 119 -23.32 -25.75 -3.39
CA LYS A 119 -21.95 -25.75 -3.89
C LYS A 119 -21.75 -24.75 -5.02
N ASP A 120 -22.67 -24.72 -5.98
CA ASP A 120 -22.59 -23.75 -7.09
C ASP A 120 -22.72 -22.33 -6.56
N TYR A 121 -23.66 -22.09 -5.64
CA TYR A 121 -23.85 -20.78 -5.01
C TYR A 121 -22.56 -20.27 -4.36
N GLU A 122 -21.94 -21.06 -3.47
CA GLU A 122 -20.68 -20.68 -2.81
C GLU A 122 -19.55 -20.44 -3.82
N SER A 123 -19.48 -21.24 -4.89
CA SER A 123 -18.36 -21.18 -5.84
C SER A 123 -18.45 -20.04 -6.87
N CYS A 124 -19.66 -19.68 -7.33
CA CYS A 124 -19.82 -18.80 -8.50
C CYS A 124 -20.83 -17.66 -8.34
N HIS A 125 -21.62 -17.64 -7.27
CA HIS A 125 -22.70 -16.65 -7.11
C HIS A 125 -22.61 -15.80 -5.84
N GLU A 126 -22.16 -16.39 -4.75
CA GLU A 126 -21.95 -15.71 -3.46
C GLU A 126 -20.97 -14.55 -3.65
N GLY A 127 -21.36 -13.34 -3.23
CA GLY A 127 -20.59 -12.11 -3.42
C GLY A 127 -20.58 -11.52 -4.84
N HIS A 128 -21.08 -12.25 -5.85
CA HIS A 128 -21.05 -11.84 -7.27
C HIS A 128 -22.44 -11.55 -7.86
N CYS A 129 -23.51 -11.74 -7.07
CA CYS A 129 -24.88 -11.50 -7.52
C CYS A 129 -25.07 -10.02 -7.92
N PRO A 130 -25.47 -9.70 -9.16
CA PRO A 130 -25.67 -8.32 -9.59
C PRO A 130 -26.76 -7.56 -8.81
N PHE A 131 -27.72 -8.30 -8.24
CA PHE A 131 -28.86 -7.75 -7.51
C PHE A 131 -28.62 -7.59 -6.01
N VAL A 132 -27.49 -8.08 -5.49
CA VAL A 132 -27.18 -7.91 -4.06
C VAL A 132 -26.92 -6.44 -3.77
N LEU A 133 -27.51 -5.94 -2.68
CA LEU A 133 -27.29 -4.58 -2.22
C LEU A 133 -25.95 -4.51 -1.47
N THR A 134 -25.09 -3.59 -1.88
CA THR A 134 -23.81 -3.30 -1.26
C THR A 134 -23.68 -1.82 -0.93
N ALA A 135 -22.92 -1.47 0.12
CA ALA A 135 -22.71 -0.09 0.50
C ALA A 135 -21.72 0.60 -0.45
N CYS A 136 -22.10 1.75 -0.97
CA CYS A 136 -21.21 2.60 -1.76
C CYS A 136 -20.06 3.11 -0.86
N PRO A 137 -18.78 2.96 -1.26
CA PRO A 137 -17.65 3.38 -0.44
C PRO A 137 -17.64 4.90 -0.16
N ALA A 138 -18.13 5.70 -1.10
CA ALA A 138 -18.17 7.16 -1.03
C ALA A 138 -19.36 7.67 -0.21
N CYS A 139 -20.60 7.46 -0.68
CA CYS A 139 -21.80 8.02 -0.03
C CYS A 139 -22.42 7.11 1.05
N LYS A 140 -21.91 5.88 1.24
CA LYS A 140 -22.47 4.84 2.12
C LYS A 140 -23.91 4.41 1.81
N GLY A 141 -24.52 4.90 0.73
CA GLY A 141 -25.83 4.46 0.25
C GLY A 141 -25.82 3.01 -0.22
N LEU A 142 -26.95 2.31 -0.11
CA LEU A 142 -27.12 0.95 -0.61
C LEU A 142 -27.38 0.97 -2.12
N VAL A 143 -26.53 0.30 -2.88
CA VAL A 143 -26.61 0.19 -4.35
C VAL A 143 -26.51 -1.27 -4.77
N ARG A 144 -27.16 -1.64 -5.88
CA ARG A 144 -27.01 -2.99 -6.44
C ARG A 144 -25.59 -3.18 -6.97
N LEU A 145 -25.01 -4.34 -6.74
CA LEU A 145 -23.62 -4.63 -7.14
C LEU A 145 -23.40 -4.43 -8.65
N GLY A 146 -24.35 -4.83 -9.49
CA GLY A 146 -24.26 -4.64 -10.95
C GLY A 146 -24.39 -3.18 -11.41
N GLU A 147 -25.00 -2.31 -10.60
CA GLU A 147 -25.17 -0.87 -10.88
C GLU A 147 -24.11 -0.01 -10.17
N LYS A 148 -23.21 -0.64 -9.41
CA LYS A 148 -22.23 0.05 -8.55
C LYS A 148 -21.29 0.95 -9.36
N GLU A 149 -20.82 0.49 -10.51
CA GLU A 149 -19.91 1.27 -11.38
C GLU A 149 -20.62 2.50 -11.93
N LEU A 150 -21.82 2.32 -12.49
CA LEU A 150 -22.66 3.42 -12.98
C LEU A 150 -22.94 4.45 -11.87
N HIS A 151 -23.26 3.97 -10.66
CA HIS A 151 -23.47 4.84 -9.51
C HIS A 151 -22.21 5.65 -9.19
N LEU A 152 -21.03 5.00 -9.07
CA LEU A 152 -19.78 5.67 -8.72
C LEU A 152 -19.38 6.73 -9.75
N GLU A 153 -19.63 6.48 -11.03
CA GLU A 153 -19.25 7.39 -12.12
C GLU A 153 -20.24 8.55 -12.31
N HIS A 154 -21.55 8.30 -12.21
CA HIS A 154 -22.57 9.23 -12.67
C HIS A 154 -23.54 9.72 -11.59
N GLU A 155 -23.97 8.85 -10.68
CA GLU A 155 -25.09 9.15 -9.78
C GLU A 155 -24.64 9.51 -8.36
N CYS A 156 -23.45 9.07 -7.94
CA CYS A 156 -22.97 9.25 -6.58
C CYS A 156 -22.78 10.75 -6.27
N PRO A 157 -23.46 11.28 -5.23
CA PRO A 157 -23.31 12.68 -4.83
C PRO A 157 -21.87 13.02 -4.40
N GLU A 158 -21.21 12.04 -3.78
CA GLU A 158 -19.84 12.13 -3.25
C GLU A 158 -18.80 11.57 -4.22
N ARG A 159 -19.12 11.48 -5.53
CA ARG A 159 -18.17 11.01 -6.54
C ARG A 159 -16.91 11.87 -6.55
N SER A 160 -15.75 11.25 -6.76
CA SER A 160 -14.49 11.99 -6.89
C SER A 160 -14.37 12.56 -8.31
N LEU A 161 -14.32 13.89 -8.43
CA LEU A 161 -14.05 14.59 -9.68
C LEU A 161 -12.63 15.15 -9.68
N SER A 162 -11.98 15.18 -10.84
CA SER A 162 -10.69 15.85 -10.97
C SER A 162 -10.86 17.36 -11.17
N CYS A 163 -10.16 18.16 -10.37
CA CYS A 163 -10.14 19.61 -10.55
C CYS A 163 -9.50 19.97 -11.91
N GLN A 164 -10.15 20.82 -12.70
CA GLN A 164 -9.66 21.18 -14.05
C GLN A 164 -8.33 21.95 -14.04
N HIS A 165 -7.96 22.55 -12.91
CA HIS A 165 -6.75 23.38 -12.78
C HIS A 165 -5.56 22.62 -12.20
N CYS A 166 -5.77 21.82 -11.15
CA CYS A 166 -4.69 21.09 -10.48
C CYS A 166 -4.73 19.57 -10.68
N ARG A 167 -5.80 19.04 -11.28
CA ARG A 167 -6.08 17.60 -11.47
C ARG A 167 -6.19 16.81 -10.17
N ALA A 168 -6.29 17.47 -9.01
CA ALA A 168 -6.51 16.81 -7.74
C ALA A 168 -7.94 16.23 -7.66
N PRO A 169 -8.12 15.04 -7.08
CA PRO A 169 -9.44 14.46 -6.82
C PRO A 169 -10.16 15.24 -5.71
N CYS A 170 -11.38 15.69 -5.98
CA CYS A 170 -12.23 16.46 -5.07
C CYS A 170 -13.70 16.08 -5.32
N CYS A 171 -14.54 16.03 -4.27
CA CYS A 171 -15.97 15.84 -4.48
C CYS A 171 -16.63 17.12 -5.03
N PRO A 172 -17.79 17.02 -5.71
CA PRO A 172 -18.54 18.18 -6.20
C PRO A 172 -18.90 19.19 -5.11
N ALA A 173 -19.24 18.72 -3.91
CA ALA A 173 -19.60 19.56 -2.77
C ALA A 173 -18.45 20.49 -2.35
N ASP A 174 -17.22 19.96 -2.34
CA ASP A 174 -16.03 20.69 -1.91
C ASP A 174 -15.31 21.43 -3.05
N MET A 175 -15.74 21.28 -4.30
CA MET A 175 -15.06 21.90 -5.46
C MET A 175 -15.00 23.44 -5.34
N LYS A 176 -16.03 24.08 -4.78
CA LYS A 176 -16.02 25.53 -4.52
C LYS A 176 -15.01 25.93 -3.45
N ALA A 177 -14.90 25.15 -2.37
CA ALA A 177 -13.90 25.38 -1.33
C ALA A 177 -12.49 25.11 -1.88
N HIS A 178 -12.32 24.05 -2.66
CA HIS A 178 -11.08 23.72 -3.34
C HIS A 178 -10.61 24.85 -4.26
N HIS A 179 -11.48 25.47 -5.07
CA HIS A 179 -11.10 26.62 -5.91
C HIS A 179 -10.52 27.80 -5.09
N GLN A 180 -10.95 27.99 -3.83
CA GLN A 180 -10.42 29.04 -2.96
C GLN A 180 -8.99 28.77 -2.46
N ILE A 181 -8.54 27.51 -2.46
CA ILE A 181 -7.19 27.12 -2.01
C ILE A 181 -6.32 26.50 -3.12
N CYS A 182 -6.89 26.25 -4.30
CA CYS A 182 -6.20 25.58 -5.40
C CYS A 182 -5.00 26.40 -5.88
N PRO A 183 -3.78 25.81 -5.93
CA PRO A 183 -2.54 26.53 -6.26
C PRO A 183 -2.46 26.94 -7.74
N LYS A 184 -3.11 26.18 -8.62
CA LYS A 184 -3.16 26.44 -10.06
C LYS A 184 -4.40 27.22 -10.49
N PHE A 185 -5.22 27.68 -9.54
CA PHE A 185 -6.41 28.46 -9.83
C PHE A 185 -6.03 29.80 -10.49
N PRO A 186 -6.65 30.18 -11.62
CA PRO A 186 -6.33 31.42 -12.33
C PRO A 186 -6.89 32.64 -11.60
N LEU A 187 -6.00 33.54 -11.16
CA LEU A 187 -6.32 34.84 -10.59
C LEU A 187 -6.14 35.97 -11.62
N THR A 188 -6.77 37.11 -11.34
CA THR A 188 -6.64 38.36 -12.10
C THR A 188 -5.95 39.39 -11.23
N CYS A 189 -4.98 40.12 -11.78
CA CYS A 189 -4.34 41.22 -11.08
C CYS A 189 -5.18 42.49 -11.22
N ASP A 190 -5.56 43.10 -10.08
CA ASP A 190 -6.35 44.33 -10.06
C ASP A 190 -5.56 45.58 -10.49
N GLY A 191 -4.22 45.55 -10.41
CA GLY A 191 -3.36 46.66 -10.81
C GLY A 191 -3.14 46.75 -12.32
N CYS A 192 -2.71 45.65 -12.96
CA CYS A 192 -2.44 45.63 -14.40
C CYS A 192 -3.53 44.99 -15.26
N GLY A 193 -4.58 44.41 -14.66
CA GLY A 193 -5.68 43.75 -15.36
C GLY A 193 -5.30 42.40 -15.99
N LYS A 194 -4.08 41.88 -15.77
CA LYS A 194 -3.60 40.63 -16.35
C LYS A 194 -4.37 39.44 -15.74
N LYS A 195 -5.05 38.69 -16.61
CA LYS A 195 -5.87 37.51 -16.27
C LYS A 195 -5.03 36.22 -16.38
N LYS A 196 -5.52 35.13 -15.77
CA LYS A 196 -4.93 33.77 -15.85
C LYS A 196 -3.56 33.61 -15.19
N ILE A 197 -3.31 34.32 -14.09
CA ILE A 197 -2.10 34.11 -13.29
C ILE A 197 -2.38 32.99 -12.30
N ALA A 198 -1.63 31.89 -12.35
CA ALA A 198 -1.78 30.81 -11.36
C ALA A 198 -1.56 31.38 -9.95
N ARG A 199 -2.40 31.00 -8.97
CA ARG A 199 -2.32 31.49 -7.58
C ARG A 199 -0.91 31.36 -7.00
N GLU A 200 -0.22 30.25 -7.25
CA GLU A 200 1.18 30.04 -6.82
C GLU A 200 2.16 31.10 -7.36
N LYS A 201 1.92 31.62 -8.57
CA LYS A 201 2.76 32.62 -9.25
C LYS A 201 2.24 34.06 -9.05
N PHE A 202 1.16 34.23 -8.29
CA PHE A 202 0.51 35.53 -8.13
C PHE A 202 1.36 36.48 -7.30
N GLN A 203 2.01 36.02 -6.22
CA GLN A 203 2.91 36.86 -5.43
C GLN A 203 4.13 37.33 -6.23
N ASP A 204 4.67 36.47 -7.10
CA ASP A 204 5.79 36.84 -7.98
C ASP A 204 5.37 37.87 -9.02
N HIS A 205 4.15 37.72 -9.56
CA HIS A 205 3.57 38.73 -10.42
C HIS A 205 3.36 40.08 -9.71
N VAL A 206 2.79 40.09 -8.49
CA VAL A 206 2.59 41.32 -7.71
C VAL A 206 3.92 42.03 -7.45
N ARG A 207 5.00 41.29 -7.18
CA ARG A 207 6.35 41.84 -7.00
C ARG A 207 6.96 42.43 -8.27
N ALA A 208 6.62 41.90 -9.44
CA ALA A 208 7.12 42.39 -10.73
C ALA A 208 6.18 43.40 -11.42
N CYS A 209 4.96 43.57 -10.92
CA CYS A 209 3.94 44.42 -11.53
C CYS A 209 4.06 45.86 -11.03
N GLY A 210 4.57 46.74 -11.88
CA GLY A 210 4.79 48.16 -11.56
C GLY A 210 3.53 48.98 -11.23
N ARG A 211 2.34 48.48 -11.61
CA ARG A 211 1.04 49.10 -11.36
C ARG A 211 0.32 48.60 -10.11
N CYS A 212 0.90 47.66 -9.38
CA CYS A 212 0.36 47.24 -8.08
C CYS A 212 0.68 48.28 -7.00
N ARG A 213 -0.29 48.62 -6.15
CA ARG A 213 -0.06 49.47 -4.98
C ARG A 213 0.60 48.65 -3.88
N VAL A 214 1.81 49.03 -3.51
CA VAL A 214 2.61 48.40 -2.45
C VAL A 214 2.77 49.39 -1.29
N PRO A 215 2.89 48.91 -0.04
CA PRO A 215 3.16 49.78 1.09
C PRO A 215 4.52 50.46 0.93
N CYS A 216 4.61 51.73 1.35
CA CYS A 216 5.87 52.46 1.33
C CYS A 216 6.97 51.71 2.12
N ARG A 217 8.23 51.79 1.69
CA ARG A 217 9.36 51.14 2.38
C ARG A 217 9.53 51.59 3.84
N PHE A 218 9.07 52.80 4.16
CA PHE A 218 9.05 53.36 5.51
C PHE A 218 7.75 53.05 6.29
N HIS A 219 6.92 52.13 5.80
CA HIS A 219 5.70 51.72 6.50
C HIS A 219 5.98 51.14 7.89
N THR A 220 7.08 50.39 8.01
CA THR A 220 7.54 49.80 9.29
C THR A 220 7.98 50.85 10.32
N VAL A 221 8.27 52.08 9.89
CA VAL A 221 8.61 53.21 10.76
C VAL A 221 7.47 54.23 10.88
N GLY A 222 6.27 53.90 10.36
CA GLY A 222 5.05 54.67 10.59
C GLY A 222 4.46 55.41 9.37
N CYS A 223 4.97 55.18 8.14
CA CYS A 223 4.35 55.77 6.94
C CYS A 223 3.10 54.99 6.50
N PRO A 224 1.89 55.58 6.46
CA PRO A 224 0.66 54.86 6.12
C PRO A 224 0.37 54.75 4.61
N GLU A 225 1.22 55.32 3.75
CA GLU A 225 0.93 55.45 2.32
C GLU A 225 1.13 54.17 1.50
N MET A 226 0.19 53.90 0.61
CA MET A 226 0.19 52.79 -0.35
C MET A 226 0.43 53.35 -1.76
N VAL A 227 1.61 53.10 -2.32
CA VAL A 227 2.09 53.75 -3.54
C VAL A 227 2.22 52.74 -4.67
N GLU A 228 1.93 53.14 -5.91
CA GLU A 228 2.22 52.29 -7.08
C GLU A 228 3.71 51.97 -7.14
N SER A 229 4.06 50.72 -7.39
CA SER A 229 5.46 50.27 -7.38
C SER A 229 6.38 51.08 -8.31
N GLU A 230 5.86 51.61 -9.43
CA GLU A 230 6.59 52.51 -10.35
C GLU A 230 6.84 53.92 -9.76
N LYS A 231 5.98 54.41 -8.85
CA LYS A 231 6.03 55.76 -8.26
C LYS A 231 6.65 55.79 -6.87
N GLN A 232 7.16 54.65 -6.39
CA GLN A 232 7.74 54.51 -5.05
C GLN A 232 8.91 55.47 -4.81
N GLN A 233 9.82 55.61 -5.79
CA GLN A 233 10.97 56.51 -5.68
C GLN A 233 10.57 57.99 -5.67
N GLU A 234 9.53 58.34 -6.43
CA GLU A 234 9.01 59.71 -6.49
C GLU A 234 8.37 60.10 -5.16
N HIS A 235 7.56 59.22 -4.56
CA HIS A 235 6.99 59.41 -3.23
C HIS A 235 8.08 59.55 -2.14
N GLU A 236 9.10 58.70 -2.17
CA GLU A 236 10.23 58.76 -1.22
C GLU A 236 11.00 60.07 -1.32
N ALA A 237 11.21 60.59 -2.53
CA ALA A 237 11.86 61.88 -2.75
C ALA A 237 11.01 63.06 -2.24
N GLN A 238 9.69 63.03 -2.45
CA GLN A 238 8.78 64.09 -2.03
C GLN A 238 8.57 64.14 -0.51
N ARG A 239 8.57 62.98 0.17
CA ARG A 239 8.30 62.86 1.61
C ARG A 239 9.56 62.58 2.43
N LEU A 240 10.75 62.82 1.86
CA LEU A 240 12.04 62.52 2.48
C LEU A 240 12.18 63.13 3.89
N ARG A 241 11.74 64.39 4.08
CA ARG A 241 11.81 65.07 5.39
C ARG A 241 10.97 64.39 6.46
N GLU A 242 9.79 63.88 6.09
CA GLU A 242 8.89 63.19 7.01
C GLU A 242 9.37 61.78 7.33
N HIS A 243 9.89 61.05 6.32
CA HIS A 243 10.52 59.75 6.53
C HIS A 243 11.76 59.84 7.43
N LEU A 244 12.59 60.89 7.27
CA LEU A 244 13.73 61.16 8.14
C LEU A 244 13.30 61.50 9.58
N ALA A 245 12.20 62.25 9.77
CA ALA A 245 11.67 62.54 11.10
C ALA A 245 11.16 61.28 11.82
N LEU A 246 10.47 60.39 11.09
CA LEU A 246 10.01 59.09 11.61
C LEU A 246 11.19 58.19 12.01
N LEU A 247 12.23 58.10 11.16
CA LEU A 247 13.47 57.38 11.48
C LEU A 247 14.19 57.95 12.69
N LEU A 248 14.26 59.29 12.81
CA LEU A 248 14.88 59.96 13.94
C LEU A 248 14.13 59.67 15.24
N GLY A 249 12.78 59.62 15.20
CA GLY A 249 11.96 59.24 16.35
C GLY A 249 12.26 57.81 16.83
N VAL A 250 12.36 56.85 15.92
CA VAL A 250 12.71 55.46 16.24
C VAL A 250 14.14 55.34 16.81
N LEU A 251 15.10 56.11 16.29
CA LEU A 251 16.49 56.12 16.79
C LEU A 251 16.63 56.78 18.16
N LEU A 252 15.85 57.82 18.45
CA LEU A 252 15.83 58.50 19.75
C LEU A 252 15.16 57.64 20.83
N GLU A 253 14.14 56.85 20.46
CA GLU A 253 13.52 55.82 21.33
C GLU A 253 14.47 54.64 21.59
N ALA A 254 15.26 54.23 20.59
CA ALA A 254 16.25 53.15 20.72
C ALA A 254 17.55 53.55 21.48
N GLY A 255 17.77 54.84 21.73
CA GLY A 255 19.02 55.38 22.29
C GLY A 255 19.03 55.64 23.81
N ARG A 256 17.98 55.27 24.57
CA ARG A 256 17.96 55.41 26.04
C ARG A 256 18.39 54.11 26.73
N PRO A 257 19.54 54.07 27.44
CA PRO A 257 19.81 53.01 28.40
C PRO A 257 18.96 53.23 29.68
N PRO A 258 18.52 52.17 30.36
CA PRO A 258 17.89 52.28 31.67
C PRO A 258 18.97 52.32 32.75
N GLY A 259 19.12 53.44 33.46
CA GLY A 259 19.94 53.44 34.68
C GLY A 259 20.47 54.79 35.12
N ASP A 260 20.20 55.06 36.39
CA ASP A 260 20.91 55.92 37.34
C ASP A 260 20.76 57.44 37.30
N GLY A 261 20.15 57.90 38.39
CA GLY A 261 20.02 59.29 38.74
C GLY A 261 21.29 59.90 39.29
N ARG A 262 21.41 61.20 39.04
CA ARG A 262 21.69 62.30 39.99
C ARG A 262 22.25 63.47 39.18
N PRO A 263 21.87 64.70 39.55
CA PRO A 263 22.80 65.81 39.41
C PRO A 263 23.21 66.36 40.77
N LEU A 264 24.53 66.37 40.94
CA LEU A 264 25.37 67.52 41.23
C LEU A 264 25.14 68.40 42.47
N LEU A 265 26.26 68.52 43.19
CA LEU A 265 26.63 69.40 44.28
C LEU A 265 26.55 70.89 43.89
N SER A 266 26.20 71.74 44.86
CA SER A 266 26.67 73.11 44.96
C SER A 266 26.57 73.61 46.42
N GLN A 267 27.63 74.30 46.84
CA GLN A 267 27.96 74.84 48.16
C GLN A 267 26.94 75.84 48.74
N GLY A 268 27.02 76.05 50.06
CA GLY A 268 26.57 77.28 50.72
C GLY A 268 26.34 77.13 52.21
N GLU A 269 27.32 77.58 53.02
CA GLU A 269 27.20 77.78 54.47
C GLU A 269 26.10 78.80 54.80
N GLY A 270 25.46 78.65 55.96
CA GLY A 270 24.54 79.66 56.48
C GLY A 270 23.74 79.15 57.67
N ALA A 271 24.07 79.66 58.85
CA ALA A 271 23.37 79.42 60.09
C ALA A 271 21.91 79.90 60.06
N TRP A 272 21.15 79.41 61.06
CA TRP A 272 19.98 79.97 61.73
C TRP A 272 18.89 80.67 60.89
N GLU A 273 17.69 80.08 60.85
CA GLU A 273 16.50 80.72 61.43
C GLU A 273 15.30 79.76 61.42
N VAL A 274 14.80 79.48 62.62
CA VAL A 274 13.44 79.00 62.85
C VAL A 274 12.52 80.16 62.50
N SER A 275 11.70 80.04 61.44
CA SER A 275 10.44 80.77 61.27
C SER A 275 9.69 80.35 60.00
N THR A 276 8.60 79.58 60.16
CA THR A 276 7.22 79.82 59.65
C THR A 276 6.44 78.51 59.39
N PRO A 277 5.18 78.40 59.88
CA PRO A 277 4.32 77.23 59.72
C PRO A 277 3.53 77.22 58.40
N THR A 278 4.18 77.51 57.26
CA THR A 278 3.45 77.73 55.98
C THR A 278 3.79 76.73 54.86
N ARG A 279 4.79 75.86 55.02
CA ARG A 279 5.14 74.79 54.05
C ARG A 279 4.65 73.38 54.41
N VAL A 280 4.11 73.22 55.62
CA VAL A 280 3.51 71.95 56.09
C VAL A 280 2.39 71.46 55.17
N PRO A 281 1.47 72.31 54.65
CA PRO A 281 0.39 71.85 53.77
C PRO A 281 0.90 71.33 52.43
N GLU A 282 1.93 71.96 51.85
CA GLU A 282 2.47 71.63 50.53
C GLU A 282 3.29 70.31 50.56
N LEU A 283 4.00 70.07 51.67
CA LEU A 283 4.67 68.79 51.93
C LEU A 283 3.67 67.67 52.22
N LEU A 284 2.61 67.94 52.99
CA LEU A 284 1.51 66.99 53.19
C LEU A 284 0.86 66.59 51.86
N GLN A 285 0.59 67.56 51.00
CA GLN A 285 -0.04 67.32 49.70
C GLN A 285 0.86 66.50 48.76
N ARG A 286 2.18 66.67 48.83
CA ARG A 286 3.16 65.83 48.12
C ARG A 286 3.26 64.42 48.71
N CYS A 287 3.19 64.27 50.04
CA CYS A 287 3.15 62.97 50.70
C CYS A 287 1.87 62.21 50.32
N GLU A 288 0.69 62.84 50.37
CA GLU A 288 -0.58 62.24 49.94
C GLU A 288 -0.58 61.87 48.44
N ALA A 289 0.07 62.68 47.59
CA ALA A 289 0.22 62.36 46.17
C ALA A 289 1.18 61.17 45.96
N LEU A 290 2.23 61.06 46.76
CA LEU A 290 3.14 59.91 46.74
C LEU A 290 2.47 58.64 47.27
N GLU A 291 1.70 58.71 48.35
CA GLU A 291 0.92 57.59 48.88
C GLU A 291 -0.09 57.07 47.86
N ARG A 292 -0.80 57.96 47.16
CA ARG A 292 -1.70 57.57 46.05
C ARG A 292 -0.94 56.91 44.90
N LYS A 293 0.25 57.40 44.55
CA LYS A 293 1.11 56.78 43.52
C LYS A 293 1.60 55.41 43.96
N THR A 294 2.06 55.27 45.21
CA THR A 294 2.50 54.01 45.79
C THR A 294 1.37 52.99 45.81
N ALA A 295 0.16 53.36 46.24
CA ALA A 295 -1.01 52.49 46.19
C ALA A 295 -1.36 52.07 44.75
N THR A 296 -1.19 52.96 43.78
CA THR A 296 -1.38 52.63 42.35
C THR A 296 -0.33 51.61 41.87
N PHE A 297 0.94 51.79 42.24
CA PHE A 297 2.01 50.87 41.92
C PHE A 297 1.83 49.51 42.60
N GLU A 298 1.41 49.46 43.86
CA GLU A 298 1.10 48.21 44.57
C GLU A 298 -0.02 47.43 43.87
N ASN A 299 -1.08 48.12 43.41
CA ASN A 299 -2.15 47.50 42.64
C ASN A 299 -1.65 46.94 41.30
N ILE A 300 -0.80 47.68 40.58
CA ILE A 300 -0.19 47.23 39.32
C ILE A 300 0.70 46.01 39.55
N VAL A 301 1.55 46.03 40.59
CA VAL A 301 2.43 44.91 40.95
C VAL A 301 1.59 43.68 41.30
N CYS A 302 0.48 43.83 42.01
CA CYS A 302 -0.42 42.72 42.34
C CYS A 302 -1.04 42.08 41.09
N VAL A 303 -1.53 42.89 40.15
CA VAL A 303 -2.08 42.40 38.87
C VAL A 303 -1.00 41.73 38.03
N LEU A 304 0.19 42.33 37.91
CA LEU A 304 1.31 41.75 37.18
C LEU A 304 1.76 40.42 37.79
N ASN A 305 1.81 40.32 39.13
CA ASN A 305 2.20 39.07 39.80
C ASN A 305 1.18 37.95 39.52
N ARG A 306 -0.12 38.26 39.53
CA ARG A 306 -1.19 37.32 39.12
C ARG A 306 -1.05 36.88 37.67
N GLU A 307 -0.73 37.80 36.76
CA GLU A 307 -0.52 37.47 35.34
C GLU A 307 0.73 36.60 35.14
N VAL A 308 1.82 36.87 35.87
CA VAL A 308 3.04 36.04 35.84
C VAL A 308 2.73 34.62 36.33
N GLU A 309 2.02 34.47 37.45
CA GLU A 309 1.58 33.16 37.96
C GLU A 309 0.70 32.42 36.94
N ARG A 310 -0.25 33.13 36.31
CA ARG A 310 -1.12 32.57 35.27
C ARG A 310 -0.33 32.07 34.07
N VAL A 311 0.61 32.88 33.58
CA VAL A 311 1.48 32.52 32.45
C VAL A 311 2.38 31.33 32.82
N ALA A 312 2.95 31.30 34.02
CA ALA A 312 3.79 30.21 34.50
C ALA A 312 3.03 28.86 34.49
N VAL A 313 1.79 28.83 35.00
CA VAL A 313 0.94 27.63 34.98
C VAL A 313 0.65 27.18 33.54
N THR A 314 0.33 28.11 32.63
CA THR A 314 0.09 27.75 31.22
C THR A 314 1.35 27.24 30.52
N ALA A 315 2.53 27.80 30.83
CA ALA A 315 3.80 27.36 30.28
C ALA A 315 4.16 25.94 30.77
N GLU A 316 3.93 25.64 32.06
CA GLU A 316 4.10 24.29 32.59
C GLU A 316 3.16 23.26 31.94
N ALA A 317 1.89 23.62 31.74
CA ALA A 317 0.91 22.78 31.05
C ALA A 317 1.34 22.50 29.60
N CYS A 318 1.77 23.54 28.87
CA CYS A 318 2.30 23.41 27.52
C CYS A 318 3.56 22.52 27.48
N GLY A 319 4.48 22.69 28.44
CA GLY A 319 5.69 21.85 28.54
C GLY A 319 5.41 20.39 28.89
N ARG A 320 4.34 20.10 29.66
CA ARG A 320 3.86 18.72 29.86
C ARG A 320 3.26 18.15 28.57
N GLN A 321 2.42 18.92 27.87
CA GLN A 321 1.81 18.49 26.61
C GLN A 321 2.88 18.21 25.55
N HIS A 322 3.86 19.10 25.39
CA HIS A 322 4.93 18.92 24.42
C HIS A 322 5.76 17.66 24.67
N ARG A 323 6.02 17.29 25.93
CA ARG A 323 6.70 16.03 26.28
C ARG A 323 5.88 14.80 25.86
N LEU A 324 4.57 14.80 26.13
CA LEU A 324 3.69 13.71 25.71
C LEU A 324 3.61 13.61 24.18
N ASP A 325 3.55 14.75 23.49
CA ASP A 325 3.54 14.77 22.03
C ASP A 325 4.87 14.27 21.46
N GLN A 326 6.00 14.62 22.07
CA GLN A 326 7.34 14.13 21.71
C GLN A 326 7.43 12.60 21.84
N GLU A 327 7.01 12.04 22.97
CA GLU A 327 6.97 10.59 23.20
C GLU A 327 6.05 9.88 22.19
N ARG A 328 4.91 10.50 21.88
CA ARG A 328 3.97 9.97 20.87
C ARG A 328 4.57 10.00 19.46
N ILE A 329 5.29 11.06 19.10
CA ILE A 329 5.99 11.16 17.81
C ILE A 329 7.08 10.10 17.71
N GLU A 330 7.86 9.88 18.76
CA GLU A 330 8.90 8.83 18.79
C GLU A 330 8.28 7.43 18.66
N ALA A 331 7.20 7.15 19.38
CA ALA A 331 6.47 5.89 19.27
C ALA A 331 5.89 5.66 17.87
N LEU A 332 5.36 6.71 17.23
CA LEU A 332 4.86 6.65 15.85
C LEU A 332 6.00 6.46 14.85
N SER A 333 7.12 7.16 15.02
CA SER A 333 8.31 7.03 14.17
C SER A 333 8.84 5.59 14.19
N ASN A 334 8.95 4.98 15.37
CA ASN A 334 9.34 3.58 15.52
C ASN A 334 8.35 2.62 14.83
N LYS A 335 7.04 2.87 14.93
CA LYS A 335 6.02 2.09 14.22
C LYS A 335 6.13 2.23 12.69
N VAL A 336 6.37 3.45 12.18
CA VAL A 336 6.58 3.69 10.74
C VAL A 336 7.78 2.89 10.25
N GLN A 337 8.91 2.95 10.96
CA GLN A 337 10.11 2.20 10.58
C GLN A 337 9.88 0.68 10.60
N GLN A 338 9.11 0.16 11.57
CA GLN A 338 8.74 -1.25 11.60
C GLN A 338 7.84 -1.64 10.41
N LEU A 339 6.87 -0.80 10.05
CA LEU A 339 6.01 -1.02 8.90
C LEU A 339 6.79 -1.00 7.58
N GLU A 340 7.73 -0.07 7.41
CA GLU A 340 8.63 -0.01 6.25
C GLU A 340 9.44 -1.30 6.08
N ARG A 341 10.02 -1.83 7.18
CA ARG A 341 10.71 -3.13 7.16
C ARG A 341 9.77 -4.28 6.78
N SER A 342 8.54 -4.28 7.31
CA SER A 342 7.54 -5.30 6.96
C SER A 342 7.12 -5.23 5.50
N ILE A 343 6.99 -4.03 4.94
CA ILE A 343 6.69 -3.82 3.51
C ILE A 343 7.83 -4.39 2.66
N GLY A 344 9.08 -4.04 2.96
CA GLY A 344 10.23 -4.58 2.22
C GLY A 344 10.32 -6.12 2.24
N LEU A 345 10.00 -6.76 3.38
CA LEU A 345 9.95 -8.23 3.44
C LEU A 345 8.80 -8.82 2.60
N LYS A 346 7.64 -8.15 2.56
CA LYS A 346 6.50 -8.57 1.74
C LYS A 346 6.79 -8.37 0.25
N ASP A 347 7.46 -7.30 -0.15
CA ASP A 347 7.86 -7.06 -1.54
C ASP A 347 8.78 -8.17 -2.07
N LEU A 348 9.74 -8.62 -1.24
CA LEU A 348 10.59 -9.76 -1.57
C LEU A 348 9.78 -11.07 -1.72
N ALA A 349 8.83 -11.30 -0.83
CA ALA A 349 7.95 -12.48 -0.91
C ALA A 349 7.03 -12.44 -2.13
N MET A 350 6.53 -11.26 -2.51
CA MET A 350 5.75 -11.06 -3.72
C MET A 350 6.58 -11.34 -4.97
N ALA A 351 7.82 -10.85 -5.04
CA ALA A 351 8.73 -11.13 -6.17
C ALA A 351 9.03 -12.65 -6.32
N ASP A 352 9.26 -13.36 -5.21
CA ASP A 352 9.44 -14.83 -5.22
C ASP A 352 8.16 -15.56 -5.70
N LEU A 353 6.99 -15.08 -5.29
CA LEU A 353 5.71 -15.65 -5.72
C LEU A 353 5.44 -15.38 -7.21
N GLU A 354 5.72 -14.17 -7.69
CA GLU A 354 5.62 -13.81 -9.11
C GLU A 354 6.51 -14.71 -9.97
N GLN A 355 7.75 -14.97 -9.52
CA GLN A 355 8.65 -15.90 -10.20
C GLN A 355 8.07 -17.32 -10.22
N LYS A 356 7.53 -17.82 -9.10
CA LYS A 356 6.87 -19.14 -9.04
C LYS A 356 5.64 -19.24 -9.95
N ILE A 357 4.87 -18.17 -10.07
CA ILE A 357 3.71 -18.12 -10.97
C ILE A 357 4.19 -18.24 -12.42
N LEU A 358 5.19 -17.46 -12.82
CA LEU A 358 5.77 -17.52 -14.18
C LEU A 358 6.33 -18.92 -14.50
N GLU A 359 6.99 -19.58 -13.54
CA GLU A 359 7.46 -20.95 -13.69
C GLU A 359 6.31 -21.96 -13.87
N MET A 360 5.22 -21.78 -13.13
CA MET A 360 4.04 -22.64 -13.20
C MET A 360 3.27 -22.46 -14.51
N GLU A 361 3.09 -21.22 -14.97
CA GLU A 361 2.42 -20.91 -16.25
C GLU A 361 3.13 -21.53 -17.45
N ALA A 362 4.46 -21.60 -17.41
CA ALA A 362 5.26 -22.19 -18.48
C ALA A 362 5.39 -23.72 -18.39
N SER A 363 5.05 -24.34 -17.25
CA SER A 363 5.26 -25.77 -17.04
C SER A 363 4.26 -26.64 -17.82
N THR A 364 4.77 -27.67 -18.49
CA THR A 364 3.96 -28.68 -19.19
C THR A 364 4.18 -30.07 -18.58
N PHE A 365 3.23 -30.98 -18.80
CA PHE A 365 3.18 -32.29 -18.14
C PHE A 365 2.94 -33.45 -19.11
N ASP A 366 3.35 -33.30 -20.36
CA ASP A 366 3.13 -34.25 -21.46
C ASP A 366 4.43 -34.56 -22.23
N GLY A 367 5.58 -34.17 -21.68
CA GLY A 367 6.88 -34.31 -22.33
C GLY A 367 7.10 -33.37 -23.52
N VAL A 368 6.15 -32.49 -23.85
CA VAL A 368 6.29 -31.51 -24.93
C VAL A 368 6.41 -30.11 -24.33
N PHE A 369 7.44 -29.38 -24.73
CA PHE A 369 7.70 -28.05 -24.21
C PHE A 369 8.07 -27.08 -25.33
N VAL A 370 7.47 -25.90 -25.33
CA VAL A 370 7.76 -24.83 -26.30
C VAL A 370 8.23 -23.59 -25.55
N TRP A 371 9.49 -23.26 -25.75
CA TRP A 371 10.16 -22.13 -25.13
C TRP A 371 10.27 -20.96 -26.10
N LYS A 372 9.57 -19.87 -25.78
CA LYS A 372 9.74 -18.58 -26.46
C LYS A 372 10.87 -17.79 -25.81
N ILE A 373 11.88 -17.43 -26.59
CA ILE A 373 12.95 -16.52 -26.17
C ILE A 373 12.70 -15.17 -26.85
N SER A 374 12.08 -14.24 -26.12
CA SER A 374 11.94 -12.83 -26.51
C SER A 374 13.21 -12.04 -26.22
N ASP A 375 13.28 -10.80 -26.74
CA ASP A 375 14.45 -9.91 -26.69
C ASP A 375 15.71 -10.59 -27.23
N PHE A 376 15.55 -11.36 -28.32
CA PHE A 376 16.59 -12.23 -28.82
C PHE A 376 17.86 -11.46 -29.16
N SER A 377 17.74 -10.31 -29.83
CA SER A 377 18.87 -9.46 -30.21
C SER A 377 19.68 -9.01 -29.00
N ARG A 378 19.00 -8.54 -27.94
CA ARG A 378 19.65 -8.11 -26.69
C ARG A 378 20.35 -9.26 -26.00
N LYS A 379 19.64 -10.37 -25.75
CA LYS A 379 20.19 -11.55 -25.06
C LYS A 379 21.36 -12.15 -25.82
N ARG A 380 21.29 -12.15 -27.15
CA ARG A 380 22.40 -12.59 -28.01
C ARG A 380 23.60 -11.67 -27.87
N GLN A 381 23.42 -10.35 -27.88
CA GLN A 381 24.51 -9.40 -27.67
C GLN A 381 25.16 -9.55 -26.28
N GLU A 382 24.37 -9.82 -25.25
CA GLU A 382 24.87 -10.13 -23.90
C GLU A 382 25.69 -11.43 -23.87
N ALA A 383 25.27 -12.47 -24.59
CA ALA A 383 26.02 -13.71 -24.74
C ALA A 383 27.33 -13.53 -25.52
N VAL A 384 27.31 -12.73 -26.61
CA VAL A 384 28.52 -12.36 -27.37
C VAL A 384 29.51 -11.57 -26.51
N ALA A 385 29.01 -10.63 -25.71
CA ALA A 385 29.81 -9.86 -24.77
C ALA A 385 30.28 -10.68 -23.55
N GLY A 386 29.84 -11.94 -23.40
CA GLY A 386 30.20 -12.81 -22.29
C GLY A 386 29.54 -12.45 -20.95
N ARG A 387 28.60 -11.49 -20.91
CA ARG A 387 27.90 -11.09 -19.68
C ARG A 387 26.93 -12.15 -19.19
N THR A 388 26.19 -12.75 -20.13
CA THR A 388 25.22 -13.82 -19.84
C THR A 388 25.41 -14.94 -20.88
N PRO A 389 26.37 -15.85 -20.67
CA PRO A 389 26.73 -16.85 -21.68
C PRO A 389 25.63 -17.86 -21.99
N ALA A 390 24.79 -18.17 -20.99
CA ALA A 390 23.72 -19.17 -21.10
C ALA A 390 22.44 -18.68 -20.43
N ILE A 391 21.32 -19.19 -20.93
CA ILE A 391 19.99 -18.98 -20.37
C ILE A 391 19.31 -20.33 -20.13
N PHE A 392 18.51 -20.41 -19.08
CA PHE A 392 17.70 -21.59 -18.76
C PHE A 392 16.24 -21.35 -19.13
N SER A 393 15.57 -22.38 -19.61
CA SER A 393 14.12 -22.36 -19.77
C SER A 393 13.42 -22.60 -18.42
N PRO A 394 12.12 -22.26 -18.32
CA PRO A 394 11.26 -22.84 -17.32
C PRO A 394 11.29 -24.37 -17.32
N ALA A 395 10.91 -24.96 -16.19
CA ALA A 395 10.88 -26.40 -16.03
C ALA A 395 9.61 -27.00 -16.66
N PHE A 396 9.74 -28.21 -17.20
CA PHE A 396 8.65 -29.01 -17.74
C PHE A 396 8.81 -30.48 -17.35
N TYR A 397 7.76 -31.27 -17.55
CA TYR A 397 7.65 -32.61 -17.02
C TYR A 397 7.20 -33.62 -18.08
N THR A 398 7.60 -34.87 -17.88
CA THR A 398 7.12 -36.00 -18.69
C THR A 398 5.67 -36.39 -18.38
N SER A 399 5.24 -36.21 -17.13
CA SER A 399 3.87 -36.42 -16.66
C SER A 399 3.61 -35.56 -15.42
N ARG A 400 2.38 -35.53 -14.90
CA ARG A 400 2.01 -34.76 -13.68
C ARG A 400 2.92 -35.04 -12.47
N TYR A 401 3.47 -36.26 -12.41
CA TYR A 401 4.33 -36.76 -11.35
C TYR A 401 5.65 -37.35 -11.90
N GLY A 402 6.03 -36.97 -13.13
CA GLY A 402 7.18 -37.52 -13.86
C GLY A 402 8.48 -36.75 -13.61
N TYR A 403 9.48 -37.04 -14.45
CA TYR A 403 10.79 -36.37 -14.41
C TYR A 403 10.65 -34.86 -14.62
N LYS A 404 11.37 -34.06 -13.82
CA LYS A 404 11.50 -32.61 -13.99
C LYS A 404 12.69 -32.29 -14.88
N MET A 405 12.50 -31.44 -15.88
CA MET A 405 13.51 -31.13 -16.90
C MET A 405 13.49 -29.65 -17.24
N CYS A 406 14.59 -29.13 -17.75
CA CYS A 406 14.62 -27.82 -18.42
C CYS A 406 15.62 -27.85 -19.59
N LEU A 407 15.64 -26.77 -20.36
CA LEU A 407 16.60 -26.56 -21.44
C LEU A 407 17.61 -25.50 -21.03
N ARG A 408 18.82 -25.62 -21.55
CA ARG A 408 19.88 -24.62 -21.43
C ARG A 408 20.38 -24.24 -22.81
N ALA A 409 20.28 -22.96 -23.15
CA ALA A 409 20.71 -22.44 -24.45
C ALA A 409 21.88 -21.47 -24.29
N TYR A 410 22.86 -21.58 -25.18
CA TYR A 410 23.96 -20.63 -25.36
C TYR A 410 23.78 -19.97 -26.71
N LEU A 411 23.30 -18.72 -26.70
CA LEU A 411 22.96 -17.99 -27.93
C LEU A 411 24.18 -17.63 -28.77
N ASN A 412 25.38 -17.72 -28.19
CA ASN A 412 26.67 -17.55 -28.85
C ASN A 412 27.58 -18.79 -28.71
N GLY A 413 26.97 -19.95 -28.47
CA GLY A 413 27.64 -21.24 -28.48
C GLY A 413 28.46 -21.58 -27.23
N ASP A 414 28.68 -22.88 -27.04
CA ASP A 414 29.47 -23.48 -25.97
C ASP A 414 30.35 -24.62 -26.52
N GLY A 415 31.45 -24.91 -25.83
CA GLY A 415 32.37 -25.98 -26.21
C GLY A 415 32.86 -25.86 -27.67
N THR A 416 32.66 -26.92 -28.46
CA THR A 416 33.05 -26.98 -29.87
C THR A 416 32.28 -26.01 -30.78
N GLY A 417 31.10 -25.54 -30.35
CA GLY A 417 30.26 -24.59 -31.08
C GLY A 417 30.43 -23.13 -30.68
N ARG A 418 31.35 -22.83 -29.76
CA ARG A 418 31.54 -21.48 -29.22
C ARG A 418 31.79 -20.45 -30.34
N GLY A 419 30.98 -19.39 -30.34
CA GLY A 419 31.04 -18.28 -31.29
C GLY A 419 30.56 -18.59 -32.71
N THR A 420 30.19 -19.84 -33.02
CA THR A 420 29.83 -20.27 -34.39
C THR A 420 28.43 -20.83 -34.49
N HIS A 421 27.95 -21.49 -33.43
CA HIS A 421 26.64 -22.13 -33.36
C HIS A 421 25.85 -21.63 -32.15
N LEU A 422 24.52 -21.68 -32.24
CA LEU A 422 23.67 -21.77 -31.07
C LEU A 422 23.83 -23.19 -30.50
N SER A 423 24.18 -23.30 -29.22
CA SER A 423 24.27 -24.59 -28.53
C SER A 423 23.05 -24.78 -27.64
N LEU A 424 22.47 -25.98 -27.67
CA LEU A 424 21.26 -26.29 -26.95
C LEU A 424 21.42 -27.61 -26.20
N PHE A 425 21.12 -27.58 -24.90
CA PHE A 425 21.30 -28.71 -24.00
C PHE A 425 20.01 -29.02 -23.25
N PHE A 426 19.80 -30.30 -23.00
CA PHE A 426 18.79 -30.83 -22.11
C PHE A 426 19.37 -30.96 -20.71
N VAL A 427 18.57 -30.63 -19.70
CA VAL A 427 18.95 -30.70 -18.29
C VAL A 427 17.92 -31.50 -17.54
N LEU A 428 18.37 -32.53 -16.85
CA LEU A 428 17.57 -33.27 -15.90
C LEU A 428 17.67 -32.59 -14.53
N MET A 429 16.52 -32.27 -13.94
CA MET A 429 16.41 -31.55 -12.68
C MET A 429 15.90 -32.46 -11.58
N ARG A 430 16.25 -32.13 -10.34
CA ARG A 430 15.68 -32.81 -9.17
C ARG A 430 14.17 -32.52 -9.09
N GLY A 431 13.38 -33.57 -9.26
CA GLY A 431 11.93 -33.54 -9.15
C GLY A 431 11.44 -33.96 -7.76
N PRO A 432 10.22 -33.52 -7.37
CA PRO A 432 9.62 -33.92 -6.09
C PRO A 432 9.28 -35.42 -6.03
N HIS A 433 9.15 -36.09 -7.18
CA HIS A 433 8.73 -37.50 -7.29
C HIS A 433 9.86 -38.44 -7.73
N ASP A 434 11.11 -37.97 -7.77
CA ASP A 434 12.25 -38.76 -8.29
C ASP A 434 12.45 -40.10 -7.58
N ALA A 435 12.01 -40.22 -6.32
CA ALA A 435 12.05 -41.46 -5.56
C ALA A 435 11.16 -42.57 -6.12
N LEU A 436 10.16 -42.22 -6.94
CA LEU A 436 9.18 -43.14 -7.54
C LEU A 436 9.53 -43.50 -8.99
N LEU A 437 10.47 -42.78 -9.59
CA LEU A 437 10.81 -42.90 -11.00
C LEU A 437 11.93 -43.92 -11.22
N ARG A 438 12.03 -44.45 -12.45
CA ARG A 438 13.09 -45.37 -12.83
C ARG A 438 14.36 -44.58 -13.18
N TRP A 439 15.51 -45.14 -12.84
CA TRP A 439 16.81 -44.50 -13.09
C TRP A 439 17.80 -45.53 -13.67
N PRO A 440 18.72 -45.12 -14.57
CA PRO A 440 18.90 -43.76 -15.12
C PRO A 440 17.80 -43.36 -16.13
N PHE A 441 17.67 -42.05 -16.39
CA PHE A 441 16.75 -41.52 -17.40
C PHE A 441 17.14 -42.01 -18.80
N ASN A 442 16.19 -42.60 -19.53
CA ASN A 442 16.47 -43.28 -20.80
C ASN A 442 15.42 -42.97 -21.89
N GLN A 443 14.73 -41.83 -21.78
CA GLN A 443 13.76 -41.42 -22.80
C GLN A 443 14.46 -40.68 -23.95
N LYS A 444 14.04 -40.94 -25.19
CA LYS A 444 14.55 -40.21 -26.37
C LYS A 444 14.17 -38.73 -26.25
N VAL A 445 15.14 -37.84 -26.48
CA VAL A 445 14.93 -36.39 -26.45
C VAL A 445 15.09 -35.85 -27.87
N THR A 446 14.13 -35.05 -28.31
CA THR A 446 14.16 -34.32 -29.59
C THR A 446 14.12 -32.83 -29.30
N LEU A 447 15.06 -32.08 -29.87
CA LEU A 447 15.20 -30.64 -29.74
C LEU A 447 14.99 -29.99 -31.10
N MET A 448 14.28 -28.87 -31.14
CA MET A 448 13.94 -28.18 -32.38
C MET A 448 14.09 -26.67 -32.23
N LEU A 449 14.63 -26.01 -33.26
CA LEU A 449 14.45 -24.58 -33.48
C LEU A 449 13.35 -24.41 -34.53
N LEU A 450 12.23 -23.81 -34.12
CA LEU A 450 11.07 -23.68 -34.98
C LEU A 450 11.26 -22.54 -36.00
N ASP A 451 11.22 -22.91 -37.27
CA ASP A 451 10.90 -21.98 -38.35
C ASP A 451 9.46 -21.45 -38.20
N GLN A 452 9.31 -20.13 -38.04
CA GLN A 452 8.04 -19.44 -37.85
C GLN A 452 7.24 -19.26 -39.15
N ASN A 453 7.77 -19.71 -40.30
CA ASN A 453 7.01 -19.94 -41.53
C ASN A 453 6.58 -21.40 -41.70
N ASN A 454 6.91 -22.27 -40.74
CA ASN A 454 6.57 -23.68 -40.75
C ASN A 454 7.06 -24.43 -42.02
N ARG A 455 8.23 -24.05 -42.56
CA ARG A 455 8.82 -24.70 -43.74
C ARG A 455 9.86 -25.73 -43.34
N GLU A 456 10.91 -25.32 -42.64
CA GLU A 456 12.04 -26.19 -42.29
C GLU A 456 12.55 -25.90 -40.88
N HIS A 457 12.07 -26.67 -39.90
CA HIS A 457 12.60 -26.63 -38.55
C HIS A 457 14.01 -27.24 -38.50
N VAL A 458 14.89 -26.68 -37.67
CA VAL A 458 16.15 -27.36 -37.31
C VAL A 458 15.82 -28.37 -36.23
N ILE A 459 16.19 -29.63 -36.42
CA ILE A 459 15.82 -30.74 -35.54
C ILE A 459 17.08 -31.54 -35.23
N ASP A 460 17.28 -31.85 -33.96
CA ASP A 460 18.28 -32.82 -33.53
C ASP A 460 17.66 -33.72 -32.44
N ALA A 461 18.08 -34.97 -32.38
CA ALA A 461 17.54 -35.93 -31.42
C ALA A 461 18.62 -36.90 -30.95
N PHE A 462 18.58 -37.22 -29.67
CA PHE A 462 19.51 -38.17 -29.06
C PHE A 462 18.79 -39.10 -28.09
N ARG A 463 19.41 -40.26 -27.85
CA ARG A 463 19.06 -41.13 -26.72
C ARG A 463 20.08 -40.90 -25.61
N PRO A 464 19.64 -40.71 -24.35
CA PRO A 464 20.52 -40.57 -23.20
C PRO A 464 21.57 -41.68 -23.11
N ASP A 465 22.81 -41.32 -22.78
CA ASP A 465 23.83 -42.29 -22.41
C ASP A 465 23.66 -42.67 -20.94
N VAL A 466 23.22 -43.90 -20.69
CA VAL A 466 22.96 -44.43 -19.35
C VAL A 466 24.19 -44.47 -18.44
N ALA A 467 25.41 -44.42 -19.00
CA ALA A 467 26.65 -44.34 -18.22
C ALA A 467 26.98 -42.90 -17.79
N SER A 468 26.39 -41.89 -18.44
CA SER A 468 26.67 -40.48 -18.15
C SER A 468 26.02 -40.04 -16.84
N SER A 469 26.75 -39.20 -16.09
CA SER A 469 26.25 -38.54 -14.88
C SER A 469 25.07 -37.61 -15.15
N SER A 470 24.90 -37.15 -16.40
CA SER A 470 23.82 -36.23 -16.80
C SER A 470 22.42 -36.83 -16.62
N PHE A 471 22.32 -38.17 -16.68
CA PHE A 471 21.04 -38.89 -16.69
C PHE A 471 20.85 -39.79 -15.46
N GLN A 472 21.77 -39.76 -14.50
CA GLN A 472 21.58 -40.40 -13.21
C GLN A 472 20.55 -39.62 -12.37
N ARG A 473 20.08 -40.25 -11.30
CA ARG A 473 19.20 -39.58 -10.33
C ARG A 473 19.86 -38.30 -9.79
N PRO A 474 19.22 -37.12 -9.92
CA PRO A 474 19.81 -35.87 -9.47
C PRO A 474 20.14 -35.86 -7.98
N ALA A 475 21.39 -35.53 -7.65
CA ALA A 475 21.83 -35.27 -6.28
C ALA A 475 21.72 -33.77 -5.93
N SER A 476 21.95 -32.90 -6.91
CA SER A 476 21.76 -31.44 -6.87
C SER A 476 20.48 -31.02 -7.61
N ASP A 477 20.13 -29.73 -7.57
CA ASP A 477 18.95 -29.20 -8.26
C ASP A 477 18.94 -29.46 -9.76
N MET A 478 20.12 -29.48 -10.38
CA MET A 478 20.32 -29.79 -11.80
C MET A 478 21.52 -30.72 -11.95
N ASN A 479 21.41 -31.67 -12.87
CA ASN A 479 22.54 -32.43 -13.37
C ASN A 479 23.34 -31.62 -14.40
N ILE A 480 24.49 -32.16 -14.82
CA ILE A 480 25.27 -31.63 -15.93
C ILE A 480 24.40 -31.68 -17.21
N ALA A 481 24.38 -30.58 -17.95
CA ALA A 481 23.60 -30.45 -19.18
C ALA A 481 24.21 -31.33 -20.29
N SER A 482 23.36 -31.99 -21.07
CA SER A 482 23.78 -32.85 -22.19
C SER A 482 22.92 -32.56 -23.42
N GLY A 483 23.52 -32.52 -24.61
CA GLY A 483 22.82 -32.14 -25.83
C GLY A 483 23.77 -31.78 -26.95
N CYS A 484 23.46 -30.70 -27.68
CA CYS A 484 23.99 -30.43 -29.01
C CYS A 484 24.81 -29.13 -29.01
N PRO A 485 26.14 -29.17 -28.87
CA PRO A 485 27.00 -27.98 -28.98
C PRO A 485 26.91 -27.29 -30.35
N LEU A 486 26.72 -28.05 -31.42
CA LEU A 486 26.63 -27.57 -32.80
C LEU A 486 25.19 -27.59 -33.34
N PHE A 487 24.21 -27.15 -32.55
CA PHE A 487 22.79 -27.34 -32.86
C PHE A 487 22.30 -26.53 -34.07
N CYS A 488 22.60 -25.23 -34.14
CA CYS A 488 22.26 -24.41 -35.31
C CYS A 488 23.37 -23.39 -35.60
N PRO A 489 23.91 -23.31 -36.83
CA PRO A 489 24.86 -22.27 -37.18
C PRO A 489 24.28 -20.88 -36.95
N VAL A 490 25.04 -20.00 -36.32
CA VAL A 490 24.63 -18.61 -36.03
C VAL A 490 24.31 -17.85 -37.31
N SER A 491 25.06 -18.09 -38.39
CA SER A 491 24.83 -17.48 -39.71
C SER A 491 23.44 -17.76 -40.27
N LYS A 492 22.85 -18.93 -39.99
CA LYS A 492 21.48 -19.30 -40.39
C LYS A 492 20.42 -18.46 -39.68
N MET A 493 20.77 -17.87 -38.53
CA MET A 493 19.91 -17.00 -37.71
C MET A 493 20.18 -15.49 -37.89
N GLU A 494 21.27 -15.11 -38.55
CA GLU A 494 21.62 -13.70 -38.82
C GLU A 494 21.18 -13.20 -40.19
N ALA A 495 21.10 -14.08 -41.20
CA ALA A 495 20.59 -13.75 -42.51
C ALA A 495 19.09 -13.40 -42.45
N LYS A 496 18.48 -12.90 -43.55
CA LYS A 496 17.02 -12.79 -43.65
C LYS A 496 16.41 -14.20 -43.57
N ASN A 497 16.01 -14.60 -42.37
CA ASN A 497 15.54 -15.94 -42.04
C ASN A 497 14.14 -15.88 -41.43
N SER A 498 13.56 -17.05 -41.21
CA SER A 498 12.23 -17.20 -40.62
C SER A 498 12.26 -17.83 -39.23
N TYR A 499 13.44 -18.03 -38.65
CA TYR A 499 13.62 -18.48 -37.26
C TYR A 499 13.49 -17.33 -36.26
N VAL A 500 14.05 -16.16 -36.59
CA VAL A 500 13.94 -14.94 -35.79
C VAL A 500 12.87 -14.03 -36.41
N ARG A 501 11.82 -13.73 -35.65
CA ARG A 501 10.75 -12.80 -36.02
C ARG A 501 10.26 -12.08 -34.78
N ASP A 502 9.93 -10.79 -34.92
CA ASP A 502 9.48 -9.93 -33.82
C ASP A 502 10.42 -10.00 -32.60
N ASP A 503 11.72 -10.00 -32.89
CA ASP A 503 12.82 -10.17 -31.93
C ASP A 503 12.67 -11.39 -30.99
N ALA A 504 12.09 -12.48 -31.50
CA ALA A 504 11.89 -13.71 -30.77
C ALA A 504 12.23 -14.98 -31.58
N ILE A 505 12.62 -16.03 -30.87
CA ILE A 505 12.77 -17.39 -31.39
C ILE A 505 11.97 -18.39 -30.56
N PHE A 506 11.67 -19.55 -31.13
CA PHE A 506 10.96 -20.63 -30.45
C PHE A 506 11.77 -21.92 -30.49
N ILE A 507 12.07 -22.46 -29.32
CA ILE A 507 12.72 -23.76 -29.15
C ILE A 507 11.66 -24.75 -28.68
N LYS A 508 11.59 -25.91 -29.31
CA LYS A 508 10.68 -26.99 -28.89
C LYS A 508 11.48 -28.20 -28.44
N ALA A 509 11.10 -28.76 -27.31
CA ALA A 509 11.58 -30.06 -26.84
C ALA A 509 10.44 -31.06 -26.82
N ILE A 510 10.76 -32.29 -27.22
CA ILE A 510 9.84 -33.44 -27.17
C ILE A 510 10.60 -34.59 -26.53
N VAL A 511 10.08 -35.06 -25.40
CA VAL A 511 10.58 -36.25 -24.69
C VAL A 511 9.63 -37.40 -24.97
N ASP A 512 10.17 -38.48 -25.52
CA ASP A 512 9.41 -39.70 -25.79
C ASP A 512 8.87 -40.29 -24.49
N LEU A 513 7.57 -40.57 -24.42
CA LEU A 513 6.92 -41.12 -23.23
C LEU A 513 6.79 -42.65 -23.26
N THR A 514 7.32 -43.30 -24.30
CA THR A 514 7.26 -44.75 -24.44
C THR A 514 7.89 -45.43 -23.22
N GLY A 515 7.09 -46.23 -22.50
CA GLY A 515 7.54 -47.02 -21.34
C GLY A 515 7.48 -46.31 -19.98
N LEU A 516 6.89 -45.11 -19.92
CA LEU A 516 6.64 -44.36 -18.68
C LEU A 516 5.24 -44.56 -18.11
#